data_AF-A0A2V0QN20-F1
#
_entry.id   AF-A0A2V0QN20-F1
#
_cell.length_a   1.000
_cell.length_b   1.000
_cell.length_c   1.000
_cell.angle_alpha   90.00
_cell.angle_beta   90.00
_cell.angle_gamma   90.00
#
_symmetry.space_group_name_H-M   'P 1'
#
loop_
_entity.id
_entity.type
_entity.pdbx_description
1 polymer ?
#
loop_
_entity_poly.entity_id
_entity_poly.type
_entity_poly.pdbx_seq_one_letter_code
_entity_poly.pdbx_strand_id
1 'polypeptide(L)'
;MVLATCIANAYKGEKNTAMDAGSSVTALREWAYYDFEKSPDAVKALIDKYLARDYTNPLVESEIKGVKFDLLKCLDLYHSKELNALVKEVVIKPGHTYVQDNK
;
A
#
# COMPACT_ATOMS: atom_id res chain seq x y z
N MET A 1 0.39 -5.62 -4.00
CA MET A 1 1.68 -5.02 -3.60
C MET A 1 1.49 -3.76 -2.76
N VAL A 2 0.85 -2.71 -3.30
CA VAL A 2 0.73 -1.40 -2.61
C VAL A 2 0.09 -1.46 -1.22
N LEU A 3 -0.99 -2.23 -1.04
CA LEU A 3 -1.63 -2.39 0.28
C LEU A 3 -0.65 -2.93 1.34
N ALA A 4 0.07 -4.01 1.00
CA ALA A 4 1.07 -4.59 1.91
C ALA A 4 2.21 -3.61 2.20
N THR A 5 2.65 -2.82 1.21
CA THR A 5 3.66 -1.76 1.42
C THR A 5 3.14 -0.67 2.36
N CYS A 6 1.87 -0.27 2.22
CA CYS A 6 1.26 0.71 3.11
C CYS A 6 1.21 0.19 4.56
N ILE A 7 0.77 -1.05 4.76
CA ILE A 7 0.71 -1.68 6.08
C ILE A 7 2.12 -1.77 6.70
N ALA A 8 3.12 -2.21 5.93
CA ALA A 8 4.49 -2.27 6.42
C ALA A 8 5.02 -0.90 6.90
N ASN A 9 4.69 0.18 6.17
CA ASN A 9 5.10 1.54 6.52
C ASN A 9 4.33 2.11 7.72
N ALA A 10 3.01 1.89 7.76
CA ALA A 10 2.13 2.30 8.86
C ALA A 10 2.59 1.69 10.19
N TYR A 11 2.91 0.40 10.17
CA TYR A 11 3.26 -0.38 11.36
C TYR A 11 4.77 -0.53 11.56
N LYS A 12 5.60 0.38 11.02
CA LYS A 12 7.08 0.29 11.12
C LYS A 12 7.62 0.20 12.56
N GLY A 13 6.85 0.66 13.55
CA GLY A 13 7.19 0.54 14.98
C GLY A 13 6.89 -0.84 15.57
N GLU A 14 6.06 -1.66 14.90
CA GLU A 14 5.68 -3.01 15.28
C GLU A 14 6.43 -4.03 14.42
N LYS A 15 7.60 -4.47 14.90
CA LYS A 15 8.54 -5.28 14.12
C LYS A 15 7.90 -6.47 13.40
N ASN A 16 7.08 -7.26 14.10
CA ASN A 16 6.48 -8.48 13.51
C ASN A 16 5.48 -8.14 12.41
N THR A 17 4.61 -7.16 12.65
CA THR A 17 3.61 -6.68 11.68
C THR A 17 4.29 -6.11 10.43
N ALA A 18 5.30 -5.24 10.61
CA ALA A 18 6.04 -4.67 9.50
C ALA A 18 6.83 -5.71 8.71
N MET A 19 7.44 -6.69 9.40
CA MET A 19 8.21 -7.75 8.76
C MET A 19 7.33 -8.72 7.96
N ASP A 20 6.16 -9.09 8.49
CA ASP A 20 5.20 -9.95 7.81
C ASP A 20 4.64 -9.27 6.54
N ALA A 21 4.18 -8.02 6.68
CA ALA A 21 3.70 -7.24 5.55
C ALA A 21 4.82 -6.99 4.53
N GLY A 22 6.04 -6.71 4.97
CA GLY A 22 7.21 -6.54 4.11
C GLY A 22 7.57 -7.82 3.33
N SER A 23 7.47 -8.98 3.97
CA SER A 23 7.68 -10.27 3.29
C SER A 23 6.63 -10.52 2.21
N SER A 24 5.37 -10.15 2.47
CA SER A 24 4.28 -10.17 1.48
C SER A 24 4.56 -9.24 0.29
N VAL A 25 5.19 -8.07 0.52
CA VAL A 25 5.61 -7.18 -0.58
C VAL A 25 6.63 -7.88 -1.48
N THR A 26 7.66 -8.49 -0.90
CA THR A 26 8.70 -9.20 -1.67
C THR A 26 8.10 -10.31 -2.52
N ALA A 27 7.24 -11.15 -1.93
CA ALA A 27 6.56 -12.21 -2.68
C ALA A 27 5.73 -11.64 -3.84
N LEU A 28 4.94 -10.58 -3.62
CA LEU A 28 4.10 -10.00 -4.68
C LEU A 28 4.91 -9.35 -5.82
N ARG A 29 6.16 -8.92 -5.57
CA ARG A 29 7.01 -8.35 -6.62
C ARG A 29 7.42 -9.38 -7.66
N GLU A 30 7.62 -10.64 -7.27
CA GLU A 30 8.01 -11.71 -8.18
C GLU A 30 6.92 -12.04 -9.21
N TRP A 31 5.66 -11.74 -8.89
CA TRP A 31 4.51 -12.05 -9.73
C TRP A 31 3.94 -10.85 -10.49
N ALA A 32 4.46 -9.64 -10.24
CA ALA A 32 3.93 -8.40 -10.79
C ALA A 32 4.83 -7.86 -11.92
N TYR A 33 4.23 -7.52 -13.07
CA TYR A 33 4.95 -6.98 -14.22
C TYR A 33 4.79 -5.46 -14.31
N TYR A 34 5.71 -4.73 -13.67
CA TYR A 34 5.67 -3.27 -13.54
C TYR A 34 7.04 -2.63 -13.75
N ASP A 35 7.05 -1.32 -14.02
CA ASP A 35 8.25 -0.51 -14.22
C ASP A 35 9.00 -0.33 -12.88
N PHE A 36 10.12 -1.04 -12.70
CA PHE A 36 10.92 -1.00 -11.48
C PHE A 36 11.68 0.33 -11.29
N GLU A 37 11.86 1.13 -12.33
CA GLU A 37 12.53 2.43 -12.24
C GLU A 37 11.55 3.51 -11.75
N LYS A 38 10.30 3.47 -12.22
CA LYS A 38 9.29 4.51 -11.90
C LYS A 38 8.39 4.18 -10.73
N SER A 39 8.00 2.91 -10.59
CA SER A 39 6.98 2.48 -9.63
C SER A 39 7.37 2.69 -8.17
N PRO A 40 8.59 2.36 -7.70
CA PRO A 40 8.90 2.41 -6.27
C PRO A 40 8.68 3.80 -5.64
N ASP A 41 9.19 4.86 -6.28
CA ASP A 41 9.09 6.22 -5.77
C ASP A 41 7.65 6.75 -5.86
N ALA A 42 6.95 6.47 -6.96
CA ALA A 42 5.56 6.90 -7.14
C ALA A 42 4.62 6.21 -6.13
N VAL A 43 4.81 4.91 -5.90
CA VAL A 43 4.07 4.14 -4.88
C VAL A 43 4.37 4.68 -3.48
N LYS A 44 5.64 4.94 -3.17
CA LYS A 44 6.04 5.50 -1.87
C LYS A 44 5.39 6.86 -1.63
N ALA A 45 5.48 7.78 -2.59
CA ALA A 45 4.89 9.11 -2.48
C ALA A 45 3.37 9.05 -2.24
N LEU A 46 2.67 8.15 -2.92
CA LEU A 46 1.24 7.96 -2.73
C LEU A 46 0.90 7.38 -1.35
N ILE A 47 1.68 6.41 -0.86
CA ILE A 47 1.52 5.86 0.50
C ILE A 47 1.73 6.96 1.55
N ASP A 48 2.82 7.73 1.44
CA ASP A 48 3.14 8.80 2.38
C ASP A 48 2.01 9.84 2.43
N LYS A 49 1.43 10.19 1.27
CA LYS A 49 0.26 11.08 1.18
C LYS A 49 -0.95 10.56 1.96
N TYR A 50 -1.24 9.26 1.88
CA TYR A 50 -2.40 8.67 2.57
C TYR A 50 -2.16 8.51 4.06
N LEU A 51 -0.95 8.09 4.47
CA LEU A 51 -0.61 7.94 5.89
C LEU A 51 -0.58 9.29 6.64
N ALA A 52 -0.21 10.37 5.95
CA ALA A 52 -0.20 11.73 6.49
C ALA A 52 -1.60 12.35 6.68
N ARG A 53 -2.68 11.72 6.19
CA ARG A 53 -4.04 12.26 6.37
C ARG A 53 -4.45 12.25 7.84
N ASP A 54 -5.15 13.31 8.25
CA ASP A 54 -5.75 13.41 9.57
C ASP A 54 -7.07 12.63 9.63
N TYR A 55 -7.07 11.54 10.39
CA TYR A 55 -8.23 10.66 10.61
C TYR A 55 -8.70 10.73 12.07
N THR A 56 -8.29 11.78 12.80
CA THR A 56 -8.72 11.97 14.18
C THR A 56 -10.25 12.02 14.25
N ASN A 57 -10.81 11.20 15.13
CA ASN A 57 -12.23 11.15 15.41
C ASN A 57 -12.45 11.52 16.89
N PRO A 58 -12.96 12.73 17.19
CA PRO A 58 -13.17 13.18 18.57
C PRO A 58 -14.07 12.26 19.40
N LEU A 59 -15.01 11.56 18.75
CA LEU A 59 -15.92 10.64 19.43
C LEU A 59 -15.17 9.40 19.90
N VAL A 60 -14.36 8.79 19.02
CA VAL A 60 -13.58 7.59 19.37
C VAL A 60 -12.49 7.92 20.38
N GLU A 61 -11.86 9.09 20.30
CA GLU A 61 -10.80 9.49 21.23
C GLU A 61 -11.30 9.59 22.69
N SER A 62 -12.60 9.85 22.87
CA SER A 62 -13.24 9.85 24.19
C SER A 62 -13.41 8.44 24.78
N GLU A 63 -13.42 7.41 23.93
CA GLU A 63 -13.56 6.00 24.31
C GLU A 63 -12.19 5.28 24.37
N ILE A 64 -11.31 5.54 23.40
CA ILE A 64 -10.00 4.90 23.22
C ILE A 64 -8.96 5.98 22.90
N LYS A 65 -8.12 6.31 23.89
CA LYS A 65 -7.04 7.29 23.73
C LYS A 65 -5.95 6.77 22.80
N GLY A 66 -5.50 7.62 21.88
CA GLY A 66 -4.39 7.34 20.98
C GLY A 66 -4.70 6.30 19.90
N VAL A 67 -5.98 6.07 19.59
CA VAL A 67 -6.37 5.17 18.50
C VAL A 67 -5.81 5.70 17.18
N LYS A 68 -5.22 4.81 16.39
CA LYS A 68 -4.73 5.14 15.05
C LYS A 68 -5.56 4.41 14.01
N PHE A 69 -5.92 5.13 12.95
CA PHE A 69 -6.68 4.59 11.82
C PHE A 69 -5.77 4.22 10.64
N ASP A 70 -4.52 3.81 10.90
CA ASP A 70 -3.54 3.61 9.84
C ASP A 70 -3.93 2.48 8.87
N LEU A 71 -4.54 1.39 9.36
CA LEU A 71 -5.10 0.36 8.49
C LEU A 71 -6.21 0.91 7.57
N LEU A 72 -7.09 1.76 8.11
CA LEU A 72 -8.17 2.38 7.32
C LEU A 72 -7.58 3.29 6.23
N LYS A 73 -6.55 4.08 6.54
CA LYS A 73 -5.83 4.89 5.53
C LYS A 73 -5.25 4.01 4.41
N CYS A 74 -4.74 2.82 4.74
CA CYS A 74 -4.25 1.87 3.74
C CYS A 74 -5.37 1.25 2.90
N LEU A 75 -6.55 0.99 3.48
CA LEU A 75 -7.73 0.54 2.74
C LEU A 75 -8.24 1.64 1.80
N ASP A 76 -8.29 2.88 2.27
CA ASP A 76 -8.70 4.03 1.45
C ASP A 76 -7.72 4.27 0.29
N LEU A 77 -6.42 4.13 0.55
CA LEU A 77 -5.40 4.14 -0.49
C LEU A 77 -5.65 3.05 -1.53
N TYR A 78 -5.90 1.80 -1.08
CA TYR A 78 -6.05 0.66 -1.97
C TYR A 78 -7.26 0.78 -2.92
N HIS A 79 -8.32 1.46 -2.47
CA HIS A 79 -9.51 1.71 -3.27
C HIS A 79 -9.52 3.09 -3.96
N SER A 80 -8.41 3.82 -3.90
CA SER A 80 -8.35 5.18 -4.41
C SER A 80 -8.31 5.28 -5.94
N LYS A 81 -8.88 6.37 -6.46
CA LYS A 81 -8.76 6.72 -7.89
C LYS A 81 -7.31 7.02 -8.26
N GLU A 82 -6.53 7.62 -7.35
CA GLU A 82 -5.12 7.91 -7.58
C GLU A 82 -4.29 6.64 -7.73
N LEU A 83 -4.52 5.61 -6.92
CA LEU A 83 -3.84 4.32 -7.09
C LEU A 83 -4.22 3.67 -8.42
N ASN A 84 -5.51 3.69 -8.78
CA ASN A 84 -5.97 3.17 -10.06
C ASN A 84 -5.35 3.91 -11.25
N ALA A 85 -5.14 5.22 -11.14
CA ALA A 85 -4.44 6.00 -12.17
C ALA A 85 -2.96 5.59 -12.25
N LEU A 86 -2.26 5.53 -11.11
CA LEU A 86 -0.85 5.14 -11.05
C LEU A 86 -0.62 3.74 -11.64
N VAL A 87 -1.48 2.77 -11.32
CA VAL A 87 -1.41 1.40 -11.86
C VAL A 87 -1.43 1.40 -13.39
N LYS A 88 -2.24 2.26 -14.02
CA LYS A 88 -2.30 2.36 -15.49
C LYS A 88 -1.04 2.96 -16.11
N GLU A 89 -0.25 3.70 -15.34
CA GLU A 89 1.00 4.32 -15.79
C GLU A 89 2.20 3.39 -15.63
N VAL A 90 2.24 2.61 -14.53
CA VAL A 90 3.45 1.84 -14.15
C VAL A 90 3.35 0.34 -14.34
N VAL A 91 2.15 -0.23 -14.55
CA VAL A 91 2.00 -1.65 -14.89
C VAL A 91 2.13 -1.82 -16.39
N ILE A 92 3.08 -2.66 -16.82
CA ILE A 92 3.45 -2.79 -18.25
C ILE A 92 2.36 -3.54 -19.04
N LYS A 93 1.70 -4.53 -18.42
CA LYS A 93 0.62 -5.32 -19.03
C LYS A 93 -0.57 -5.49 -18.07
N PRO A 94 -1.38 -4.45 -17.83
CA PRO A 94 -2.40 -4.45 -16.78
C PRO A 94 -3.58 -5.41 -17.03
N GLY A 95 -3.76 -5.91 -18.26
CA GLY A 95 -4.77 -6.91 -18.61
C GLY A 95 -4.27 -8.36 -18.63
N HIS A 96 -2.99 -8.59 -18.35
CA HIS A 96 -2.38 -9.92 -18.36
C HIS A 96 -2.20 -10.44 -16.94
N THR A 97 -2.22 -11.75 -16.81
CA THR A 97 -1.83 -12.47 -15.59
C THR A 97 -0.46 -13.11 -15.78
N TYR A 98 0.26 -13.31 -14.68
CA TYR A 98 1.56 -14.00 -14.70
C TYR A 98 1.51 -15.35 -15.45
N VAL A 99 0.43 -16.13 -15.25
CA VAL A 99 0.25 -17.44 -15.88
C VAL A 99 0.14 -17.35 -17.40
N GLN A 100 -0.44 -16.28 -17.93
CA GLN A 100 -0.55 -16.08 -19.39
C GLN A 100 0.79 -15.71 -20.03
N ASP A 101 1.70 -15.07 -19.28
CA ASP A 101 2.98 -14.61 -19.81
C ASP A 101 4.14 -15.60 -19.57
N ASN A 102 3.97 -16.61 -18.69
CA ASN A 102 5.07 -17.50 -18.24
C ASN A 102 4.72 -19.01 -18.33
N LYS A 103 3.66 -19.39 -19.04
CA LYS A 103 3.39 -20.77 -19.46
C LYS A 103 3.62 -20.92 -20.95
#